data_AF-A0A1T5B4V6-F1
#
_entry.id   AF-A0A1T5B4V6-F1
#
_cell.length_a   1.000
_cell.length_b   1.000
_cell.length_c   1.000
_cell.angle_alpha   90.00
_cell.angle_beta   90.00
_cell.angle_gamma   90.00
#
_symmetry.space_group_name_H-M   'P 1'
#
loop_
_entity.id
_entity.type
_entity.pdbx_description
1 polymer ?
#
loop_
_entity_poly.entity_id
_entity_poly.type
_entity_poly.pdbx_seq_one_letter_code
_entity_poly.pdbx_strand_id
1 'polypeptide(L)'
;MNIFLAQQSLFGLLIRKAASRASAMLADPVDAPRLRTPSDCGMTEIERLEHSVLAEDQLLAVALRLIAGPAAPSAIEAALDNFFATPPGRLAVEAQRRAVFQNGKGQPLALGPACKIAEAIEERLEREADRSLETLEAYADLYSDLWCDPRIAAPVTVRREMLALVNALHERCARTRAAERQEMDP
;
A
#
# COMPACT_ATOMS: atom_id res chain seq x y z
N MET A 1 -7.11 -17.69 -11.93
CA MET A 1 -7.67 -16.31 -11.80
C MET A 1 -6.80 -15.38 -12.64
N ASN A 2 -7.37 -14.44 -13.41
CA ASN A 2 -6.56 -13.48 -14.17
C ASN A 2 -5.85 -12.56 -13.16
N ILE A 3 -4.52 -12.49 -13.21
CA ILE A 3 -3.66 -11.76 -12.25
C ILE A 3 -4.09 -10.29 -12.14
N PHE A 4 -4.43 -9.65 -13.26
CA PHE A 4 -4.93 -8.28 -13.28
C PHE A 4 -6.25 -8.11 -12.50
N LEU A 5 -7.16 -9.08 -12.60
CA LEU A 5 -8.41 -9.05 -11.83
C LEU A 5 -8.17 -9.29 -10.34
N ALA A 6 -7.14 -10.07 -9.98
CA ALA A 6 -6.75 -10.30 -8.59
C ALA A 6 -6.22 -9.02 -7.95
N GLN A 7 -5.28 -8.33 -8.61
CA GLN A 7 -4.76 -7.04 -8.17
C GLN A 7 -5.87 -5.99 -8.01
N GLN A 8 -6.77 -5.86 -9.00
CA GLN A 8 -7.89 -4.92 -8.91
C GLN A 8 -8.84 -5.24 -7.76
N SER A 9 -9.13 -6.53 -7.55
CA SER A 9 -10.01 -6.96 -6.46
C SER A 9 -9.38 -6.70 -5.09
N LEU A 10 -8.07 -6.97 -4.95
CA LEU A 10 -7.30 -6.61 -3.77
C LEU A 10 -7.35 -5.11 -3.53
N PHE A 11 -7.08 -4.30 -4.56
CA PHE A 11 -7.08 -2.85 -4.44
C PHE A 11 -8.44 -2.31 -3.98
N GLY A 12 -9.54 -2.76 -4.60
CA GLY A 12 -10.90 -2.39 -4.17
C GLY A 12 -11.23 -2.84 -2.75
N LEU A 13 -10.73 -4.00 -2.32
CA LEU A 13 -10.85 -4.43 -0.92
C LEU A 13 -10.10 -3.51 0.04
N LEU A 14 -8.88 -3.10 -0.31
CA LEU A 14 -8.09 -2.19 0.52
C LEU A 14 -8.72 -0.80 0.59
N ILE A 15 -9.32 -0.30 -0.51
CA ILE A 15 -10.10 0.93 -0.51
C ILE A 15 -11.25 0.84 0.50
N ARG A 16 -12.04 -0.24 0.48
CA ARG A 16 -13.15 -0.45 1.45
C ARG A 16 -12.67 -0.51 2.90
N LYS A 17 -11.55 -1.22 3.14
CA LYS A 17 -10.92 -1.31 4.47
C LYS A 17 -10.46 0.08 4.94
N ALA A 18 -9.80 0.84 4.07
CA ALA A 18 -9.33 2.20 4.34
C ALA A 18 -10.51 3.16 4.61
N ALA A 19 -11.56 3.11 3.80
CA ALA A 19 -12.76 3.93 3.97
C ALA A 19 -13.48 3.65 5.30
N SER A 20 -13.62 2.37 5.66
CA SER A 20 -14.22 1.97 6.94
C SER A 20 -13.39 2.48 8.13
N ARG A 21 -12.07 2.34 8.07
CA ARG A 21 -11.16 2.80 9.13
C ARG A 21 -11.12 4.33 9.22
N ALA A 22 -11.08 5.03 8.09
CA ALA A 22 -11.15 6.50 8.04
C ALA A 22 -12.46 7.02 8.63
N SER A 23 -13.59 6.41 8.26
CA SER A 23 -14.91 6.78 8.81
C SER A 23 -14.94 6.65 10.34
N ALA A 24 -14.41 5.54 10.88
CA ALA A 24 -14.31 5.35 12.32
C ALA A 24 -13.42 6.41 13.00
N MET A 25 -12.27 6.75 12.41
CA MET A 25 -11.36 7.77 12.93
C MET A 25 -11.93 9.20 12.86
N LEU A 26 -12.81 9.47 11.89
CA LEU A 26 -13.44 10.77 11.68
C LEU A 26 -14.80 10.89 12.38
N ALA A 27 -15.31 9.82 12.99
CA ALA A 27 -16.63 9.80 13.61
C ALA A 27 -16.70 10.72 14.83
N ASP A 28 -15.61 10.83 15.59
CA ASP A 28 -15.54 11.73 16.75
C ASP A 28 -15.09 13.15 16.32
N PRO A 29 -15.92 14.18 16.54
CA PRO A 29 -15.60 15.56 16.20
C PRO A 29 -14.40 16.13 17.00
N VAL A 30 -14.01 15.50 18.11
CA VAL A 30 -12.82 15.86 18.88
C VAL A 30 -11.56 15.23 18.30
N ASP A 31 -11.65 14.02 17.75
CA ASP A 31 -10.50 13.31 17.20
C ASP A 31 -10.20 13.70 15.76
N ALA A 32 -11.20 14.08 14.95
CA ALA A 32 -10.98 14.48 13.56
C ALA A 32 -9.99 15.67 13.40
N PRO A 33 -10.02 16.73 14.24
CA PRO A 33 -8.99 17.76 14.23
C PRO A 33 -7.62 17.23 14.70
N ARG A 34 -7.57 16.33 15.68
CA ARG A 34 -6.32 15.78 16.22
C ARG A 34 -5.51 15.03 15.18
N LEU A 35 -6.18 14.36 14.23
CA LEU A 35 -5.50 13.69 13.11
C LEU A 35 -4.63 14.64 12.27
N ARG A 36 -4.93 15.95 12.30
CA ARG A 36 -4.24 17.01 11.54
C ARG A 36 -3.39 17.92 12.42
N THR A 37 -3.43 17.72 13.72
CA THR A 37 -2.62 18.47 14.66
C THR A 37 -1.30 17.74 14.88
N PRO A 38 -0.14 18.40 14.68
CA PRO A 38 1.14 17.79 14.98
C PRO A 38 1.23 17.38 16.45
N SER A 39 1.74 16.17 16.68
CA SER A 39 2.11 15.68 18.02
C SER A 39 3.47 16.26 18.46
N ASP A 40 3.95 15.88 19.64
CA ASP A 40 5.23 16.36 20.21
C ASP A 40 6.44 16.09 19.31
N CYS A 41 6.39 15.06 18.46
CA CYS A 41 7.46 14.76 17.50
C CYS A 41 7.32 15.53 16.18
N GLY A 42 6.39 16.48 16.09
CA GLY A 42 6.15 17.31 14.91
C GLY A 42 5.40 16.64 13.77
N MET A 43 4.97 15.37 13.93
CA MET A 43 4.18 14.65 12.92
C MET A 43 2.72 14.54 13.34
N THR A 44 1.84 14.70 12.36
CA THR A 44 0.41 14.36 12.42
C THR A 44 0.20 12.85 12.27
N GLU A 45 -0.96 12.33 12.67
CA GLU A 45 -1.30 10.91 12.47
C GLU A 45 -1.37 10.54 10.99
N ILE A 46 -1.81 11.46 10.13
CA ILE A 46 -1.80 11.26 8.67
C ILE A 46 -0.37 11.10 8.17
N GLU A 47 0.56 11.96 8.59
CA GLU A 47 1.98 11.86 8.20
C GLU A 47 2.63 10.57 8.72
N ARG A 48 2.27 10.09 9.92
CA ARG A 48 2.75 8.79 10.42
C ARG A 48 2.33 7.65 9.49
N LEU A 49 1.09 7.66 9.00
CA LEU A 49 0.61 6.69 8.03
C LEU A 49 1.34 6.82 6.69
N GLU A 50 1.62 8.04 6.23
CA GLU A 50 2.42 8.30 5.01
C GLU A 50 3.86 7.77 5.14
N HIS A 51 4.38 7.60 6.36
CA HIS A 51 5.67 6.98 6.63
C HIS A 51 5.61 5.44 6.80
N SER A 52 4.45 4.82 6.71
CA SER A 52 4.31 3.36 6.72
C SER A 52 4.59 2.77 5.34
N VAL A 53 5.30 1.65 5.26
CA VAL A 53 5.51 0.92 3.99
C VAL A 53 4.22 0.23 3.53
N LEU A 54 3.25 0.02 4.43
CA LEU A 54 2.05 -0.77 4.15
C LEU A 54 1.06 -0.02 3.23
N ALA A 55 0.62 -0.69 2.16
CA ALA A 55 -0.38 -0.18 1.23
C ALA A 55 -1.69 0.20 1.95
N GLU A 56 -2.08 -0.57 2.96
CA GLU A 56 -3.26 -0.31 3.80
C GLU A 56 -3.19 1.05 4.51
N ASP A 57 -2.01 1.39 5.06
CA ASP A 57 -1.81 2.66 5.76
C ASP A 57 -1.68 3.82 4.78
N GLN A 58 -1.03 3.61 3.62
CA GLN A 58 -0.96 4.61 2.56
C GLN A 58 -2.36 4.98 2.03
N LEU A 59 -3.23 3.99 1.81
CA LEU A 59 -4.61 4.24 1.36
C LEU A 59 -5.45 4.90 2.45
N LEU A 60 -5.24 4.54 3.72
CA LEU A 60 -5.87 5.25 4.84
C LEU A 60 -5.42 6.71 4.92
N ALA A 61 -4.13 7.00 4.75
CA ALA A 61 -3.63 8.36 4.72
C ALA A 61 -4.31 9.19 3.62
N VAL A 62 -4.42 8.63 2.40
CA VAL A 62 -5.14 9.28 1.30
C VAL A 62 -6.60 9.53 1.67
N ALA A 63 -7.29 8.56 2.26
CA ALA A 63 -8.68 8.72 2.70
C ALA A 63 -8.85 9.89 3.68
N LEU A 64 -7.95 10.00 4.67
CA LEU A 64 -7.96 11.06 5.67
C LEU A 64 -7.54 12.44 5.09
N ARG A 65 -6.74 12.47 4.03
CA ARG A 65 -6.42 13.71 3.29
C ARG A 65 -7.62 14.20 2.48
N LEU A 66 -8.37 13.29 1.86
CA LEU A 66 -9.53 13.63 1.02
C LEU A 66 -10.74 14.11 1.84
N ILE A 67 -10.90 13.59 3.07
CA ILE A 67 -12.11 13.81 3.86
C ILE A 67 -11.77 14.53 5.17
N ALA A 68 -12.24 15.78 5.31
CA ALA A 68 -11.92 16.66 6.42
C ALA A 68 -12.64 16.33 7.74
N GLY A 69 -13.82 15.72 7.67
CA GLY A 69 -14.69 15.52 8.83
C GLY A 69 -15.53 14.25 8.77
N PRO A 70 -16.53 14.10 9.66
CA PRO A 70 -17.34 12.89 9.73
C PRO A 70 -17.99 12.56 8.38
N ALA A 71 -17.81 11.33 7.93
CA ALA A 71 -18.38 10.83 6.69
C ALA A 71 -18.67 9.33 6.79
N ALA A 72 -19.73 8.88 6.12
CA ALA A 72 -20.07 7.47 6.05
C ALA A 72 -19.02 6.69 5.23
N PRO A 73 -18.74 5.41 5.54
CA PRO A 73 -17.75 4.62 4.82
C PRO A 73 -17.94 4.62 3.30
N SER A 74 -19.19 4.50 2.83
CA SER A 74 -19.51 4.48 1.39
C SER A 74 -19.18 5.80 0.68
N ALA A 75 -19.29 6.94 1.37
CA ALA A 75 -18.92 8.23 0.80
C ALA A 75 -17.39 8.37 0.68
N ILE A 76 -16.65 7.84 1.65
CA ILE A 76 -15.18 7.82 1.63
C ILE A 76 -14.67 6.84 0.56
N GLU A 77 -15.28 5.66 0.45
CA GLU A 77 -15.01 4.68 -0.61
C GLU A 77 -15.21 5.31 -1.99
N ALA A 78 -16.36 5.93 -2.24
CA ALA A 78 -16.62 6.61 -3.51
C ALA A 78 -15.63 7.74 -3.80
N ALA A 79 -15.18 8.48 -2.78
CA ALA A 79 -14.16 9.51 -2.94
C ALA A 79 -12.80 8.92 -3.34
N LEU A 80 -12.39 7.82 -2.72
CA LEU A 80 -11.18 7.08 -3.07
C LEU A 80 -11.27 6.49 -4.48
N ASP A 81 -12.37 5.82 -4.81
CA ASP A 81 -12.59 5.26 -6.15
C ASP A 81 -12.50 6.35 -7.21
N ASN A 82 -13.16 7.49 -7.01
CA ASN A 82 -13.09 8.63 -7.93
C ASN A 82 -11.67 9.21 -8.03
N PHE A 83 -10.94 9.29 -6.91
CA PHE A 83 -9.56 9.77 -6.88
C PHE A 83 -8.62 8.82 -7.64
N PHE A 84 -8.87 7.51 -7.56
CA PHE A 84 -8.05 6.49 -8.21
C PHE A 84 -8.49 6.14 -9.64
N ALA A 85 -9.71 6.51 -10.05
CA ALA A 85 -10.31 6.17 -11.34
C ALA A 85 -9.50 6.66 -12.55
N THR A 86 -8.83 7.81 -12.43
CA THR A 86 -7.95 8.33 -13.48
C THR A 86 -6.51 7.91 -13.21
N PRO A 87 -5.84 7.17 -14.12
CA PRO A 87 -4.44 6.82 -13.96
C PRO A 87 -3.55 8.06 -13.78
N PRO A 88 -2.49 7.98 -12.96
CA PRO A 88 -1.60 9.12 -12.76
C PRO A 88 -0.86 9.46 -14.06
N GLY A 89 -0.58 10.75 -14.26
CA GLY A 89 0.18 11.20 -15.42
C GLY A 89 1.57 10.57 -15.48
N ARG A 90 1.96 10.03 -16.64
CA ARG A 90 3.24 9.31 -16.83
C ARG A 90 4.46 10.11 -16.36
N LEU A 91 4.46 11.42 -16.58
CA LEU A 91 5.55 12.30 -16.16
C LEU A 91 5.70 12.35 -14.64
N ALA A 92 4.60 12.40 -13.90
CA ALA A 92 4.62 12.44 -12.44
C ALA A 92 5.11 11.10 -11.86
N VAL A 93 4.67 9.98 -12.43
CA VAL A 93 5.17 8.65 -12.06
C VAL A 93 6.69 8.55 -12.28
N GLU A 94 7.16 8.97 -13.46
CA GLU A 94 8.59 8.94 -13.78
C GLU A 94 9.42 9.88 -12.88
N ALA A 95 8.86 11.02 -12.49
CA ALA A 95 9.50 11.91 -11.52
C ALA A 95 9.68 11.22 -10.16
N GLN A 96 8.67 10.48 -9.67
CA GLN A 96 8.80 9.70 -8.44
C GLN A 96 9.86 8.60 -8.55
N ARG A 97 9.87 7.86 -9.67
CA ARG A 97 10.89 6.83 -9.93
C ARG A 97 12.30 7.41 -9.87
N ARG A 98 12.53 8.51 -10.58
CA ARG A 98 13.84 9.20 -10.59
C ARG A 98 14.23 9.69 -9.20
N ALA A 99 13.31 10.27 -8.44
CA ALA A 99 13.59 10.72 -7.08
C ALA A 99 14.07 9.56 -6.19
N VAL A 100 13.40 8.41 -6.24
CA VAL A 100 13.79 7.20 -5.48
C VAL A 100 15.17 6.69 -5.89
N PHE A 101 15.47 6.61 -7.20
CA PHE A 101 16.77 6.15 -7.66
C PHE A 101 17.91 7.14 -7.38
N GLN A 102 17.63 8.45 -7.38
CA GLN A 102 18.61 9.48 -7.06
C GLN A 102 18.90 9.54 -5.56
N ASN A 103 17.88 9.45 -4.71
CA ASN A 103 17.99 9.57 -3.26
C ASN A 103 18.83 8.45 -2.62
N GLY A 104 18.94 7.29 -3.27
CA GLY A 104 19.79 6.18 -2.82
C GLY A 104 20.87 5.77 -3.81
N LYS A 105 21.36 6.71 -4.63
CA LYS A 105 22.43 6.42 -5.60
C LYS A 105 23.67 5.87 -4.88
N GLY A 106 24.07 4.65 -5.24
CA GLY A 106 25.22 3.96 -4.62
C GLY A 106 24.91 3.24 -3.31
N GLN A 107 23.68 3.32 -2.80
CA GLN A 107 23.24 2.55 -1.64
C GLN A 107 22.41 1.33 -2.11
N PRO A 108 22.56 0.16 -1.49
CA PRO A 108 21.68 -0.99 -1.75
C PRO A 108 20.27 -0.75 -1.19
N LEU A 109 19.28 -1.47 -1.73
CA LEU A 109 17.94 -1.51 -1.16
C LEU A 109 17.98 -2.25 0.19
N ALA A 110 17.15 -1.81 1.15
CA ALA A 110 17.04 -2.44 2.46
C ALA A 110 16.20 -3.72 2.38
N LEU A 111 16.74 -4.77 1.75
CA LEU A 111 16.02 -6.03 1.52
C LEU A 111 15.67 -6.77 2.82
N GLY A 112 16.51 -6.71 3.86
CA GLY A 112 16.28 -7.42 5.13
C GLY A 112 14.94 -7.06 5.80
N PRO A 113 14.68 -5.78 6.10
CA PRO A 113 13.37 -5.33 6.61
C PRO A 113 12.21 -5.65 5.66
N ALA A 114 12.42 -5.48 4.35
CA ALA A 114 11.41 -5.77 3.34
C ALA A 114 10.98 -7.25 3.32
N CYS A 115 11.93 -8.18 3.47
CA CYS A 115 11.64 -9.61 3.56
C CYS A 115 10.75 -9.94 4.76
N LYS A 116 10.99 -9.33 5.93
CA LYS A 116 10.15 -9.55 7.13
C LYS A 116 8.72 -9.06 6.92
N ILE A 117 8.54 -7.94 6.22
CA ILE A 117 7.20 -7.44 5.88
C ILE A 117 6.52 -8.38 4.88
N ALA A 118 7.24 -8.87 3.87
CA ALA A 118 6.72 -9.84 2.91
C ALA A 118 6.31 -11.16 3.60
N GLU A 119 7.10 -11.64 4.57
CA GLU A 119 6.77 -12.79 5.42
C GLU A 119 5.50 -12.55 6.22
N ALA A 120 5.40 -11.40 6.89
CA ALA A 120 4.20 -11.07 7.66
C ALA A 120 2.94 -10.96 6.78
N ILE A 121 3.07 -10.49 5.54
CA ILE A 121 1.97 -10.50 4.56
C ILE A 121 1.61 -11.95 4.24
N GLU A 122 2.56 -12.78 3.82
CA GLU A 122 2.31 -14.18 3.47
C GLU A 122 1.67 -14.98 4.62
N GLU A 123 2.23 -14.91 5.83
CA GLU A 123 1.68 -15.56 7.03
C GLU A 123 0.25 -15.10 7.36
N ARG A 124 -0.08 -13.84 7.06
CA ARG A 124 -1.46 -13.34 7.21
C ARG A 124 -2.38 -13.96 6.16
N LEU A 125 -1.93 -14.07 4.92
CA LEU A 125 -2.70 -14.69 3.84
C LEU A 125 -2.96 -16.17 4.10
N GLU A 126 -1.97 -16.90 4.61
CA GLU A 126 -2.11 -18.31 5.00
C GLU A 126 -3.12 -18.51 6.13
N ARG A 127 -3.16 -17.60 7.12
CA ARG A 127 -4.15 -17.65 8.20
C ARG A 127 -5.55 -17.28 7.74
N GLU A 128 -5.67 -16.45 6.72
CA GLU A 128 -6.94 -15.98 6.15
C GLU A 128 -7.35 -16.79 4.90
N ALA A 129 -6.94 -18.08 4.82
CA ALA A 129 -6.98 -19.01 3.67
C ALA A 129 -8.28 -19.07 2.83
N ASP A 130 -9.37 -18.48 3.29
CA ASP A 130 -10.67 -18.41 2.62
C ASP A 130 -10.80 -17.20 1.65
N ARG A 131 -9.79 -16.30 1.58
CA ARG A 131 -9.84 -15.10 0.74
C ARG A 131 -9.06 -15.24 -0.55
N SER A 132 -9.72 -15.77 -1.58
CA SER A 132 -9.16 -15.94 -2.93
C SER A 132 -8.61 -14.66 -3.59
N LEU A 133 -8.95 -13.48 -3.06
CA LEU A 133 -8.58 -12.17 -3.63
C LEU A 133 -7.24 -11.64 -3.10
N GLU A 134 -6.76 -12.14 -1.95
CA GLU A 134 -5.57 -11.65 -1.28
C GLU A 134 -4.42 -12.64 -1.53
N THR A 135 -3.85 -12.65 -2.74
CA THR A 135 -2.68 -13.49 -3.07
C THR A 135 -1.39 -12.71 -2.95
N LEU A 136 -0.28 -13.41 -2.70
CA LEU A 136 1.04 -12.79 -2.63
C LEU A 136 1.41 -12.09 -3.96
N GLU A 137 1.02 -12.68 -5.09
CA GLU A 137 1.20 -12.10 -6.43
C GLU A 137 0.41 -10.80 -6.60
N ALA A 138 -0.86 -10.77 -6.16
CA ALA A 138 -1.67 -9.55 -6.22
C ALA A 138 -1.07 -8.42 -5.39
N TYR A 139 -0.47 -8.74 -4.24
CA TYR A 139 0.28 -7.77 -3.44
C TYR A 139 1.54 -7.30 -4.16
N ALA A 140 2.31 -8.18 -4.80
CA ALA A 140 3.51 -7.81 -5.54
C ALA A 140 3.20 -6.84 -6.70
N ASP A 141 2.13 -7.10 -7.45
CA ASP A 141 1.65 -6.24 -8.53
C ASP A 141 1.13 -4.90 -7.99
N LEU A 142 0.34 -4.93 -6.92
CA LEU A 142 -0.15 -3.71 -6.26
C LEU A 142 1.02 -2.82 -5.83
N TYR A 143 2.01 -3.38 -5.14
CA TYR A 143 3.17 -2.61 -4.70
C TYR A 143 3.98 -2.08 -5.88
N SER A 144 4.07 -2.83 -6.98
CA SER A 144 4.79 -2.42 -8.21
C SER A 144 4.21 -1.16 -8.83
N ASP A 145 2.90 -0.96 -8.75
CA ASP A 145 2.25 0.28 -9.16
C ASP A 145 2.38 1.37 -8.09
N LEU A 146 2.12 1.00 -6.82
CA LEU A 146 1.92 1.95 -5.74
C LEU A 146 3.20 2.71 -5.32
N TRP A 147 4.37 2.07 -5.30
CA TRP A 147 5.61 2.69 -4.80
C TRP A 147 5.99 3.98 -5.58
N CYS A 148 5.61 4.05 -6.85
CA CYS A 148 5.84 5.20 -7.72
C CYS A 148 4.58 6.01 -8.04
N ASP A 149 3.44 5.70 -7.41
CA ASP A 149 2.20 6.44 -7.60
C ASP A 149 2.31 7.82 -6.92
N PRO A 150 2.17 8.94 -7.67
CA PRO A 150 2.27 10.29 -7.11
C PRO A 150 1.07 10.67 -6.23
N ARG A 151 -0.02 9.88 -6.24
CA ARG A 151 -1.25 10.15 -5.49
C ARG A 151 -1.15 9.76 -4.02
N ILE A 152 -0.26 8.83 -3.67
CA ILE A 152 0.12 8.60 -2.26
C ILE A 152 1.17 9.62 -1.84
N ALA A 153 1.12 10.06 -0.59
CA ALA A 153 2.04 11.07 -0.07
C ALA A 153 3.31 10.47 0.58
N ALA A 154 3.60 9.18 0.30
CA ALA A 154 4.79 8.51 0.80
C ALA A 154 6.09 9.31 0.50
N PRO A 155 6.92 9.59 1.52
CA PRO A 155 8.24 10.16 1.32
C PRO A 155 9.14 9.28 0.45
N VAL A 156 10.16 9.88 -0.15
CA VAL A 156 11.10 9.17 -1.05
C VAL A 156 11.79 7.98 -0.35
N THR A 157 12.11 8.12 0.94
CA THR A 157 12.68 7.04 1.77
C THR A 157 11.73 5.86 1.88
N VAL A 158 10.46 6.11 2.18
CA VAL A 158 9.41 5.08 2.29
C VAL A 158 9.14 4.42 0.93
N ARG A 159 9.10 5.20 -0.15
CA ARG A 159 8.97 4.65 -1.51
C ARG A 159 10.11 3.72 -1.88
N ARG A 160 11.33 4.02 -1.41
CA ARG A 160 12.49 3.15 -1.61
C ARG A 160 12.36 1.84 -0.82
N GLU A 161 11.78 1.87 0.37
CA GLU A 161 11.44 0.68 1.15
C GLU A 161 10.32 -0.13 0.49
N MET A 162 9.28 0.52 -0.04
CA MET A 162 8.24 -0.13 -0.85
C MET A 162 8.84 -0.80 -2.10
N LEU A 163 9.80 -0.17 -2.77
CA LEU A 163 10.54 -0.79 -3.88
C LEU A 163 11.36 -2.01 -3.43
N ALA A 164 11.95 -1.98 -2.24
CA ALA A 164 12.60 -3.16 -1.66
C ALA A 164 11.57 -4.29 -1.40
N LEU A 165 10.37 -3.94 -0.91
CA LEU A 165 9.27 -4.86 -0.68
C LEU A 165 8.75 -5.50 -1.98
N VAL A 166 8.67 -4.75 -3.08
CA VAL A 166 8.35 -5.31 -4.41
C VAL A 166 9.30 -6.45 -4.77
N ASN A 167 10.61 -6.24 -4.58
CA ASN A 167 11.62 -7.28 -4.87
C ASN A 167 11.45 -8.50 -3.97
N ALA A 168 11.24 -8.28 -2.66
CA ALA A 168 11.03 -9.36 -1.71
C ALA A 168 9.77 -10.19 -2.04
N LEU A 169 8.65 -9.54 -2.37
CA LEU A 169 7.40 -10.22 -2.76
C LEU A 169 7.57 -11.03 -4.05
N HIS A 170 8.19 -10.47 -5.08
CA HIS A 170 8.46 -11.19 -6.33
C HIS A 170 9.38 -12.40 -6.14
N GLU A 171 10.41 -12.27 -5.31
CA GLU A 171 11.32 -13.37 -5.00
C GLU A 171 10.56 -14.52 -4.32
N ARG A 172 9.69 -14.22 -3.35
CA ARG A 172 8.85 -15.23 -2.69
C ARG A 172 7.89 -15.90 -3.66
N CYS A 173 7.19 -15.12 -4.49
CA CYS A 173 6.30 -15.68 -5.52
C CYS A 173 7.07 -16.62 -6.47
N ALA A 174 8.31 -16.29 -6.83
CA ALA A 174 9.15 -17.15 -7.66
C ALA A 174 9.53 -18.46 -6.96
N ARG A 175 9.81 -18.43 -5.65
CA ARG A 175 10.11 -19.63 -4.85
C ARG A 175 8.90 -20.54 -4.73
N THR A 176 7.72 -20.01 -4.45
CA THR A 176 6.47 -20.79 -4.36
C THR A 176 6.19 -21.51 -5.69
N ARG A 177 6.28 -20.79 -6.81
CA ARG A 177 6.12 -21.39 -8.15
C ARG A 177 7.17 -22.46 -8.47
N ALA A 178 8.39 -22.33 -7.96
CA ALA A 178 9.44 -23.32 -8.16
C ALA A 178 9.17 -24.61 -7.36
N ALA A 179 8.69 -24.47 -6.12
CA ALA A 179 8.31 -25.61 -5.27
C ALA A 179 7.15 -26.40 -5.88
N GLU A 180 6.09 -25.70 -6.31
CA GLU A 180 4.92 -26.33 -6.96
C GLU A 180 5.32 -27.13 -8.22
N ARG A 181 6.27 -26.62 -9.01
CA ARG A 181 6.76 -27.33 -10.20
C ARG A 181 7.57 -28.59 -9.87
N GLN A 182 8.29 -28.59 -8.75
CA GLN A 182 9.06 -29.76 -8.30
C GLN A 182 8.15 -30.85 -7.72
N GLU A 183 7.01 -30.48 -7.13
CA GLU A 183 6.01 -31.46 -6.66
C GLU A 183 5.20 -32.09 -7.81
N MET A 184 5.14 -31.43 -8.97
CA MET A 184 4.38 -31.88 -10.14
C MET A 184 5.18 -32.74 -11.14
N ASP A 185 6.49 -32.92 -10.97
CA ASP A 185 7.36 -33.68 -11.87
C ASP A 185 7.99 -34.88 -11.13
N PRO A 186 7.34 -36.07 -11.13
CA PRO A 186 7.81 -37.27 -10.42
C PRO A 186 8.98 -38.01 -11.09
#